data_AF-A0A835R9Z2-F1
#
_entry.id   AF-A0A835R9Z2-F1
#
_cell.length_a   1.000
_cell.length_b   1.000
_cell.length_c   1.000
_cell.angle_alpha   90.00
_cell.angle_beta   90.00
_cell.angle_gamma   90.00
#
_symmetry.space_group_name_H-M   'P 1'
#
loop_
_entity.id
_entity.type
_entity.pdbx_description
1 polymer ?
#
loop_
_entity_poly.entity_id
_entity_poly.type
_entity_poly.pdbx_seq_one_letter_code
_entity_poly.pdbx_strand_id
1 'polypeptide(L)'
;MRKYWKHLTSMIEPMMSTSTILVIGLFRHAADAWLLSPPCQPYTRQGLQKHSADARASSFVKILELIPQMQLPPKMLFIENVVGFEVSDTRKHMLGIFARTCFVTQEYILSPLQFGIPYSRPRYFCLAKKKPLCFMDASLNGQLLQRPCPFLKLEDSTLMDECLPEDAAEESLLSCQPLRNFLERSVSEIDYEDACDDKKVKERSDLGKFSVPHSLIDRWGKAMDIVYPDSKRCCCFKKLLSLYQGHWILACYF
;
A
#
# COMPACT_ATOMS: atom_id res chain seq x y z
N MET A 1 39.40 14.02 7.97
CA MET A 1 38.02 13.69 7.53
C MET A 1 37.29 14.80 6.77
N ARG A 2 37.34 16.09 7.16
CA ARG A 2 36.65 17.18 6.42
C ARG A 2 37.20 17.51 5.02
N LYS A 3 38.48 17.20 4.72
CA LYS A 3 39.12 17.48 3.42
C LYS A 3 38.74 16.49 2.30
N TYR A 4 38.45 15.24 2.62
CA TYR A 4 38.00 14.24 1.64
C TYR A 4 36.55 14.48 1.18
N TRP A 5 35.70 15.05 2.05
CA TRP A 5 34.30 15.35 1.75
C TRP A 5 34.14 16.44 0.69
N LYS A 6 35.01 17.46 0.68
CA LYS A 6 34.98 18.56 -0.31
C LYS A 6 35.36 18.10 -1.72
N HIS A 7 36.25 17.11 -1.84
CA HIS A 7 36.65 16.57 -3.15
C HIS A 7 35.59 15.64 -3.76
N LEU A 8 34.87 14.87 -2.94
CA LEU A 8 33.76 14.04 -3.44
C LEU A 8 32.51 14.85 -3.81
N THR A 9 32.27 16.00 -3.18
CA THR A 9 31.15 16.88 -3.54
C THR A 9 31.42 17.65 -4.83
N SER A 10 32.65 18.14 -5.06
CA SER A 10 32.94 18.96 -6.25
C SER A 10 33.06 18.17 -7.56
N MET A 11 33.14 16.84 -7.54
CA MET A 11 33.23 16.01 -8.74
C MET A 11 31.88 15.53 -9.30
N ILE A 12 30.78 15.72 -8.57
CA ILE A 12 29.48 15.10 -8.90
C ILE A 12 28.37 16.16 -9.12
N GLU A 13 28.68 17.45 -8.99
CA GLU A 13 27.72 18.54 -9.15
C GLU A 13 27.11 18.72 -10.55
N PRO A 14 27.76 18.40 -11.70
CA PRO A 14 27.13 18.74 -12.99
C PRO A 14 26.07 17.75 -13.51
N MET A 15 25.77 16.62 -12.84
CA MET A 15 24.85 15.64 -13.44
C MET A 15 24.11 14.76 -12.40
N MET A 16 23.26 15.36 -11.57
CA MET A 16 22.54 14.60 -10.53
C MET A 16 21.07 14.32 -10.91
N SER A 17 20.78 13.04 -11.15
CA SER A 17 19.42 12.48 -11.14
C SER A 17 18.89 12.41 -9.69
N THR A 18 17.57 12.49 -9.51
CA THR A 18 16.86 12.30 -8.22
C THR A 18 17.27 11.03 -7.47
N SER A 19 17.73 10.00 -8.18
CA SER A 19 18.26 8.76 -7.59
C SER A 19 19.52 8.99 -6.74
N THR A 20 20.39 9.92 -7.14
CA THR A 20 21.68 10.17 -6.47
C THR A 20 21.50 10.97 -5.17
N ILE A 21 20.49 11.83 -5.11
CA ILE A 21 20.15 12.64 -3.93
C ILE A 21 19.64 11.75 -2.78
N LEU A 22 18.86 10.72 -3.09
CA LEU A 22 18.35 9.77 -2.09
C LEU A 22 19.49 9.00 -1.40
N VAL A 23 20.49 8.60 -2.19
CA VAL A 23 21.66 7.85 -1.72
C VAL A 23 22.47 8.68 -0.73
N ILE A 24 22.75 9.95 -1.03
CA ILE A 24 23.49 10.86 -0.15
C ILE A 24 22.70 11.19 1.13
N GLY A 25 21.37 11.27 1.05
CA GLY A 25 20.50 11.48 2.21
C GLY A 25 20.47 10.29 3.18
N LEU A 26 20.32 9.07 2.66
CA LEU A 26 20.26 7.85 3.47
C LEU A 26 21.52 7.63 4.34
N PHE A 27 22.70 7.94 3.79
CA PHE A 27 23.96 7.82 4.53
C PHE A 27 24.09 8.80 5.70
N ARG A 28 23.41 9.95 5.64
CA ARG A 28 23.52 10.99 6.68
C ARG A 28 22.76 10.67 7.95
N HIS A 29 21.70 9.87 7.86
CA HIS A 29 20.78 9.67 8.96
C HIS A 29 21.03 8.39 9.76
N ALA A 30 21.90 7.48 9.29
CA ALA A 30 22.29 6.23 9.97
C ALA A 30 21.09 5.49 10.62
N ALA A 31 19.95 5.49 9.94
CA ALA A 31 18.69 5.02 10.50
C ALA A 31 18.69 3.50 10.62
N ASP A 32 18.29 3.01 11.80
CA ASP A 32 18.17 1.57 12.08
C ASP A 32 17.01 0.89 11.34
N ALA A 33 15.99 1.65 10.92
CA ALA A 33 14.79 1.12 10.27
C ALA A 33 14.42 1.93 9.03
N TRP A 34 14.17 1.24 7.91
CA TRP A 34 13.74 1.87 6.65
C TRP A 34 12.33 1.43 6.29
N LEU A 35 11.47 2.39 5.97
CA LEU A 35 10.11 2.16 5.47
C LEU A 35 10.07 2.60 4.02
N LEU A 36 9.77 1.68 3.11
CA LEU A 36 9.87 1.87 1.67
C LEU A 36 8.55 1.50 0.98
N SER A 37 8.04 2.40 0.15
CA SER A 37 6.95 2.13 -0.80
C SER A 37 7.44 2.49 -2.22
N PRO A 38 8.33 1.68 -2.83
CA PRO A 38 8.90 1.98 -4.13
C PRO A 38 7.82 2.04 -5.23
N PRO A 39 8.07 2.77 -6.34
CA PRO A 39 7.08 2.94 -7.39
C PRO A 39 6.61 1.60 -7.99
N CYS A 40 5.29 1.42 -8.06
CA CYS A 40 4.65 0.13 -8.35
C CYS A 40 4.32 -0.11 -9.83
N GLN A 41 4.39 0.93 -10.68
CA GLN A 41 4.01 0.86 -12.09
C GLN A 41 4.72 -0.21 -12.95
N PRO A 42 5.97 -0.67 -12.66
CA PRO A 42 6.58 -1.78 -13.39
C PRO A 42 5.89 -3.13 -13.18
N TYR A 43 5.12 -3.26 -12.09
CA TYR A 43 4.62 -4.55 -11.57
C TYR A 43 3.09 -4.65 -11.61
N THR A 44 2.39 -3.61 -12.08
CA THR A 44 0.93 -3.64 -12.23
C THR A 44 0.50 -4.53 -13.40
N ARG A 45 -0.53 -5.36 -13.21
CA ARG A 45 -1.10 -6.25 -14.24
C ARG A 45 -1.53 -5.53 -15.54
N GLN A 46 -1.86 -4.24 -15.46
CA GLN A 46 -2.27 -3.39 -16.61
C GLN A 46 -1.10 -2.59 -17.24
N GLY A 47 0.16 -2.86 -16.88
CA GLY A 47 1.34 -2.21 -17.45
C GLY A 47 2.07 -3.04 -18.52
N LEU A 48 3.11 -2.48 -19.12
CA LEU A 48 3.96 -3.13 -20.15
C LEU A 48 4.74 -4.37 -19.66
N GLN A 49 4.54 -4.81 -18.40
CA GLN A 49 5.22 -5.94 -17.74
C GLN A 49 6.75 -5.94 -17.93
N LYS A 50 7.38 -4.76 -18.01
CA LYS A 50 8.83 -4.63 -18.21
C LYS A 50 9.65 -4.95 -16.95
N HIS A 51 9.01 -5.17 -15.80
CA HIS A 51 9.65 -5.55 -14.54
C HIS A 51 10.90 -4.68 -14.24
N SER A 52 12.08 -5.27 -13.96
CA SER A 52 13.30 -4.51 -13.66
C SER A 52 13.85 -3.65 -14.80
N ALA A 53 13.44 -3.90 -16.05
CA ALA A 53 13.86 -3.09 -17.21
C ALA A 53 13.11 -1.74 -17.29
N ASP A 54 12.14 -1.51 -16.40
CA ASP A 54 11.48 -0.23 -16.28
C ASP A 54 12.37 0.77 -15.52
N ALA A 55 12.62 1.93 -16.12
CA ALA A 55 13.41 2.99 -15.50
C ALA A 55 12.89 3.40 -14.11
N ARG A 56 11.59 3.21 -13.83
CA ARG A 56 10.97 3.50 -12.54
C ARG A 56 11.41 2.53 -11.43
N ALA A 57 11.70 1.26 -11.76
CA ALA A 57 12.21 0.26 -10.82
C ALA A 57 13.67 0.53 -10.41
N SER A 58 14.43 1.23 -11.25
CA SER A 58 15.88 1.42 -11.08
C SER A 58 16.27 2.08 -9.76
N SER A 59 15.43 2.98 -9.25
CA SER A 59 15.67 3.65 -7.96
C SER A 59 15.69 2.66 -6.80
N PHE A 60 14.74 1.72 -6.77
CA PHE A 60 14.65 0.73 -5.71
C PHE A 60 15.77 -0.31 -5.81
N VAL A 61 16.09 -0.78 -7.01
CA VAL A 61 17.22 -1.69 -7.24
C VAL A 61 18.53 -1.07 -6.73
N LYS A 62 18.79 0.20 -7.05
CA LYS A 62 19.97 0.92 -6.54
C LYS A 62 20.01 0.99 -5.02
N ILE A 63 18.88 1.24 -4.35
CA ILE A 63 18.82 1.23 -2.88
C ILE A 63 19.23 -0.13 -2.33
N LEU A 64 18.71 -1.22 -2.91
CA LEU A 64 19.04 -2.58 -2.47
C LEU A 64 20.52 -2.90 -2.69
N GLU A 65 21.07 -2.56 -3.85
CA GLU A 65 22.47 -2.79 -4.20
C GLU A 65 23.47 -2.04 -3.30
N LEU A 66 23.02 -0.95 -2.65
CA LEU A 66 23.83 -0.23 -1.68
C LEU A 66 23.91 -0.92 -0.33
N ILE A 67 22.89 -1.68 0.09
CA ILE A 67 22.83 -2.31 1.43
C ILE A 67 24.11 -3.12 1.75
N PRO A 68 24.62 -4.00 0.87
CA PRO A 68 25.86 -4.73 1.11
C PRO A 68 27.13 -3.85 1.22
N GLN A 69 27.09 -2.65 0.65
CA GLN A 69 28.22 -1.72 0.59
C GLN A 69 28.25 -0.75 1.79
N MET A 70 27.18 -0.72 2.60
CA MET A 70 27.08 0.19 3.74
C MET A 70 27.94 -0.29 4.91
N GLN A 71 28.66 0.64 5.54
CA GLN A 71 29.32 0.37 6.82
C GLN A 71 28.29 0.15 7.94
N LEU A 72 27.19 0.91 7.90
CA LEU A 72 26.07 0.84 8.85
C LEU A 72 24.75 0.65 8.08
N PRO A 73 24.45 -0.58 7.63
CA PRO A 73 23.17 -0.86 6.98
C PRO A 73 22.03 -0.85 8.01
N PRO A 74 20.77 -0.66 7.56
CA PRO A 74 19.61 -0.73 8.45
C PRO A 74 19.55 -2.09 9.14
N LYS A 75 19.02 -2.10 10.37
CA LYS A 75 18.70 -3.33 11.09
C LYS A 75 17.34 -3.87 10.69
N MET A 76 16.43 -3.02 10.22
CA MET A 76 15.07 -3.39 9.83
C MET A 76 14.66 -2.72 8.52
N LEU A 77 13.96 -3.46 7.67
CA LEU A 77 13.28 -2.90 6.51
C LEU A 77 11.80 -3.31 6.52
N PHE A 78 10.95 -2.37 6.14
CA PHE A 78 9.54 -2.59 5.88
C PHE A 78 9.23 -2.10 4.47
N ILE A 79 8.74 -2.99 3.62
CA ILE A 79 8.51 -2.71 2.21
C ILE A 79 7.05 -2.98 1.90
N GLU A 80 6.34 -1.98 1.39
CA GLU A 80 4.99 -2.13 0.84
C GLU A 80 5.03 -2.04 -0.68
N ASN A 81 4.26 -2.89 -1.36
CA ASN A 81 4.12 -2.87 -2.81
C ASN A 81 2.76 -3.41 -3.26
N VAL A 82 2.47 -3.34 -4.56
CA VAL A 82 1.26 -3.91 -5.16
C VAL A 82 1.32 -5.43 -5.22
N VAL A 83 0.15 -6.06 -5.22
CA VAL A 83 0.01 -7.49 -5.59
C VAL A 83 0.53 -7.70 -7.01
N GLY A 84 1.29 -8.77 -7.21
CA GLY A 84 2.10 -9.05 -8.40
C GLY A 84 3.58 -8.76 -8.20
N PHE A 85 3.96 -8.01 -7.17
CA PHE A 85 5.38 -7.79 -6.85
C PHE A 85 6.06 -9.08 -6.36
N GLU A 86 5.33 -9.97 -5.66
CA GLU A 86 5.83 -11.24 -5.13
C GLU A 86 6.38 -12.20 -6.19
N VAL A 87 5.92 -12.09 -7.44
CA VAL A 87 6.41 -12.88 -8.58
C VAL A 87 7.44 -12.13 -9.43
N SER A 88 7.82 -10.89 -9.06
CA SER A 88 8.73 -10.07 -9.85
C SER A 88 10.20 -10.49 -9.70
N ASP A 89 10.99 -10.20 -10.73
CA ASP A 89 12.46 -10.28 -10.71
C ASP A 89 13.08 -9.42 -9.61
N THR A 90 12.47 -8.27 -9.32
CA THR A 90 12.94 -7.29 -8.34
C THR A 90 12.78 -7.84 -6.93
N ARG A 91 11.67 -8.53 -6.64
CA ARG A 91 11.49 -9.27 -5.38
C ARG A 91 12.51 -10.39 -5.24
N LYS A 92 12.76 -11.17 -6.31
CA LYS A 92 13.81 -12.21 -6.30
C LYS A 92 15.19 -11.62 -6.00
N HIS A 93 15.53 -10.51 -6.64
CA HIS A 93 16.79 -9.80 -6.41
C HIS A 93 16.88 -9.27 -4.97
N MET A 94 15.83 -8.63 -4.47
CA MET A 94 15.73 -8.13 -3.09
C MET A 94 15.98 -9.23 -2.06
N LEU A 95 15.30 -10.37 -2.17
CA LEU A 95 15.51 -11.49 -1.25
C LEU A 95 16.91 -12.08 -1.35
N GLY A 96 17.50 -12.14 -2.55
CA GLY A 96 18.91 -12.53 -2.72
C GLY A 96 19.87 -11.59 -1.98
N ILE A 97 19.60 -10.29 -2.00
CA ILE A 97 20.36 -9.28 -1.24
C ILE A 97 20.19 -9.48 0.27
N PHE A 98 18.95 -9.65 0.72
CA PHE A 98 18.66 -9.87 2.14
C PHE A 98 19.30 -11.14 2.68
N ALA A 99 19.25 -12.25 1.93
CA ALA A 99 19.89 -13.50 2.30
C ALA A 99 21.42 -13.34 2.47
N ARG A 100 22.11 -12.73 1.49
CA ARG A 100 23.58 -12.54 1.55
C ARG A 100 24.04 -11.48 2.56
N THR A 101 23.13 -10.63 3.04
CA THR A 101 23.42 -9.59 4.06
C THR A 101 22.86 -9.95 5.44
N CYS A 102 22.49 -11.22 5.65
CA CYS A 102 22.04 -11.79 6.92
C CYS A 102 20.72 -11.18 7.46
N PHE A 103 19.82 -10.78 6.56
CA PHE A 103 18.44 -10.50 6.92
C PHE A 103 17.60 -11.77 6.92
N VAL A 104 16.69 -11.84 7.88
CA VAL A 104 15.56 -12.78 7.92
C VAL A 104 14.32 -12.02 7.45
N THR A 105 13.47 -12.66 6.66
CA THR A 105 12.29 -12.01 6.08
C THR A 105 10.99 -12.73 6.42
N GLN A 106 9.91 -11.96 6.52
CA GLN A 106 8.53 -12.45 6.50
C GLN A 106 7.74 -11.63 5.49
N GLU A 107 7.01 -12.29 4.60
CA GLU A 107 6.26 -11.64 3.53
C GLU A 107 4.77 -11.88 3.69
N TYR A 108 3.98 -10.89 3.29
CA TYR A 108 2.53 -10.94 3.42
C TYR A 108 1.84 -10.34 2.20
N ILE A 109 0.64 -10.82 1.88
CA ILE A 109 -0.34 -10.09 1.09
C ILE A 109 -1.55 -9.86 1.99
N LEU A 110 -1.79 -8.60 2.35
CA LEU A 110 -2.85 -8.24 3.29
C LEU A 110 -3.74 -7.13 2.75
N SER A 111 -4.99 -7.13 3.17
CA SER A 111 -6.00 -6.12 2.84
C SER A 111 -6.61 -5.55 4.11
N PRO A 112 -7.01 -4.27 4.16
CA PRO A 112 -7.71 -3.68 5.30
C PRO A 112 -8.96 -4.46 5.74
N LEU A 113 -9.62 -5.18 4.82
CA LEU A 113 -10.75 -6.07 5.12
C LEU A 113 -10.43 -7.06 6.24
N GLN A 114 -9.21 -7.59 6.28
CA GLN A 114 -8.78 -8.59 7.28
C GLN A 114 -8.59 -8.00 8.68
N PHE A 115 -8.66 -6.67 8.79
CA PHE A 115 -8.57 -5.91 10.03
C PHE A 115 -9.90 -5.21 10.36
N GLY A 116 -11.00 -5.64 9.74
CA GLY A 116 -12.34 -5.10 10.00
C GLY A 116 -12.62 -3.74 9.34
N ILE A 117 -11.75 -3.30 8.41
CA ILE A 117 -11.92 -2.02 7.69
C ILE A 117 -12.56 -2.33 6.33
N PRO A 118 -13.71 -1.73 5.97
CA PRO A 118 -14.49 -2.06 4.77
C PRO A 118 -13.87 -1.52 3.46
N TYR A 119 -12.57 -1.70 3.26
CA TYR A 119 -11.82 -1.19 2.12
C TYR A 119 -10.93 -2.27 1.50
N SER A 120 -11.27 -2.68 0.28
CA SER A 120 -10.53 -3.70 -0.45
C SER A 120 -9.26 -3.12 -1.06
N ARG A 121 -8.11 -3.29 -0.39
CA ARG A 121 -6.80 -2.86 -0.87
C ARG A 121 -5.73 -3.88 -0.54
N PRO A 122 -5.68 -5.02 -1.25
CA PRO A 122 -4.62 -5.98 -1.06
C PRO A 122 -3.27 -5.36 -1.45
N ARG A 123 -2.27 -5.55 -0.60
CA ARG A 123 -0.90 -5.09 -0.77
C ARG A 123 0.09 -6.14 -0.32
N TYR A 124 1.19 -6.22 -1.06
CA TYR A 124 2.36 -6.98 -0.68
C TYR A 124 3.12 -6.21 0.41
N PHE A 125 3.57 -6.95 1.42
CA PHE A 125 4.44 -6.46 2.48
C PHE A 125 5.64 -7.38 2.64
N CYS A 126 6.83 -6.83 2.83
CA CYS A 126 8.02 -7.58 3.24
C CYS A 126 8.64 -6.91 4.46
N LEU A 127 8.74 -7.67 5.54
CA LEU A 127 9.46 -7.30 6.74
C LEU A 127 10.81 -7.98 6.69
N ALA A 128 11.89 -7.24 6.89
CA ALA A 128 13.26 -7.77 6.97
C ALA A 128 13.91 -7.35 8.30
N LYS A 129 14.54 -8.30 8.99
CA LYS A 129 15.30 -8.07 10.23
C LYS A 129 16.72 -8.60 10.09
N LYS A 130 17.71 -7.74 10.32
CA LYS A 130 19.13 -8.12 10.28
C LYS A 130 19.48 -8.90 11.54
N LYS A 131 20.13 -10.06 11.39
CA LYS A 131 20.64 -10.81 12.53
C LYS A 131 21.52 -9.92 13.43
N PRO A 132 21.44 -10.06 14.77
CA PRO A 132 20.76 -11.13 15.51
C PRO A 132 19.25 -10.91 15.76
N LEU A 133 18.62 -9.88 15.20
CA LEU A 133 17.17 -9.68 15.36
C LEU A 133 16.39 -10.85 14.75
N CYS A 134 15.31 -11.26 15.43
CA CYS A 134 14.41 -12.33 15.01
C CYS A 134 12.94 -11.86 15.01
N PHE A 135 12.11 -12.61 14.28
CA PHE A 135 10.65 -12.52 14.39
C PHE A 135 10.16 -13.38 15.55
N MET A 136 8.98 -13.04 16.08
CA MET A 136 8.36 -13.77 17.20
C MET A 136 8.14 -15.24 16.83
N ASP A 137 7.59 -15.49 15.65
CA ASP A 137 7.42 -16.83 15.10
C ASP A 137 8.41 -17.03 13.95
N ALA A 138 9.49 -17.77 14.22
CA ALA A 138 10.52 -18.04 13.23
C ALA A 138 10.10 -19.07 12.17
N SER A 139 9.01 -19.83 12.40
CA SER A 139 8.52 -20.83 11.44
C SER A 139 8.01 -20.19 10.15
N LEU A 140 7.50 -18.95 10.25
CA LEU A 140 6.96 -18.16 9.14
C LEU A 140 8.04 -17.49 8.28
N ASN A 141 9.31 -17.60 8.67
CA ASN A 141 10.40 -16.95 7.94
C ASN A 141 10.52 -17.51 6.52
N GLY A 142 10.70 -16.61 5.54
CA GLY A 142 10.82 -16.97 4.12
C GLY A 142 9.50 -17.40 3.47
N GLN A 143 8.38 -17.35 4.19
CA GLN A 143 7.06 -17.66 3.66
C GLN A 143 6.32 -16.38 3.23
N LEU A 144 5.42 -16.53 2.24
CA LEU A 144 4.47 -15.52 1.81
C LEU A 144 3.09 -15.86 2.37
N LEU A 145 2.59 -15.08 3.32
CA LEU A 145 1.34 -15.34 4.01
C LEU A 145 0.22 -14.45 3.50
N GLN A 146 -0.99 -14.98 3.36
CA GLN A 146 -2.16 -14.18 2.99
C GLN A 146 -3.10 -13.91 4.15
N ARG A 147 -2.68 -14.23 5.38
CA ARG A 147 -3.46 -14.09 6.59
C ARG A 147 -2.67 -13.32 7.65
N PRO A 148 -3.34 -12.53 8.50
CA PRO A 148 -2.70 -11.86 9.64
C PRO A 148 -2.41 -12.86 10.77
N CYS A 149 -1.45 -13.78 10.59
CA CYS A 149 -0.90 -14.59 11.67
C CYS A 149 0.35 -13.92 12.29
N PRO A 150 0.59 -14.02 13.61
CA PRO A 150 -0.24 -14.56 14.69
C PRO A 150 -0.97 -13.45 15.49
N PHE A 151 -1.20 -12.28 14.89
CA PHE A 151 -1.66 -11.09 15.61
C PHE A 151 -3.15 -11.10 15.97
N LEU A 152 -3.94 -11.92 15.26
CA LEU A 152 -5.31 -12.22 15.63
C LEU A 152 -5.29 -13.63 16.22
N LYS A 153 -5.32 -13.74 17.56
CA LYS A 153 -5.75 -14.98 18.19
C LYS A 153 -7.22 -15.15 17.78
N LEU A 154 -7.48 -15.90 16.72
CA LEU A 154 -8.78 -16.52 16.55
C LEU A 154 -8.87 -17.54 17.69
N GLU A 155 -9.56 -17.17 18.75
CA GLU A 155 -10.07 -18.19 19.68
C GLU A 155 -11.09 -19.02 18.90
N ASP A 156 -10.88 -20.32 18.92
CA ASP A 156 -11.73 -21.39 18.37
C ASP A 156 -11.93 -21.46 16.86
N SER A 157 -11.09 -22.24 16.18
CA SER A 157 -11.51 -23.59 15.78
C SER A 157 -10.40 -24.30 15.00
N THR A 158 -10.20 -25.56 15.37
CA THR A 158 -9.53 -26.59 14.56
C THR A 158 -9.98 -26.52 13.11
N LEU A 159 -9.05 -26.42 12.15
CA LEU A 159 -8.96 -27.30 10.97
C LEU A 159 -7.67 -27.01 10.20
N MET A 160 -7.19 -28.08 9.58
CA MET A 160 -5.87 -28.26 9.00
C MET A 160 -5.68 -27.53 7.66
N ASP A 161 -4.41 -27.55 7.27
CA ASP A 161 -3.75 -27.20 6.01
C ASP A 161 -4.54 -27.42 4.69
N GLU A 162 -4.06 -26.73 3.66
CA GLU A 162 -4.36 -26.81 2.21
C GLU A 162 -5.50 -25.95 1.63
N CYS A 163 -5.09 -25.15 0.62
CA CYS A 163 -5.90 -24.39 -0.35
C CYS A 163 -6.80 -23.29 0.23
N LEU A 164 -6.57 -22.04 -0.17
CA LEU A 164 -7.50 -20.92 0.07
C LEU A 164 -8.91 -21.31 -0.40
N PRO A 165 -9.90 -21.46 0.50
CA PRO A 165 -11.28 -21.46 0.10
C PRO A 165 -11.75 -20.00 0.03
N GLU A 166 -12.76 -19.75 -0.79
CA GLU A 166 -13.48 -18.47 -0.87
C GLU A 166 -14.03 -18.01 0.51
N ASP A 167 -14.11 -18.94 1.46
CA ASP A 167 -14.57 -18.80 2.85
C ASP A 167 -13.79 -17.77 3.70
N ALA A 168 -12.48 -17.61 3.48
CA ALA A 168 -11.68 -16.66 4.27
C ALA A 168 -12.00 -15.18 3.95
N ALA A 169 -12.45 -14.92 2.71
CA ALA A 169 -12.91 -13.59 2.33
C ALA A 169 -14.28 -13.29 2.95
N GLU A 170 -15.14 -14.30 3.10
CA GLU A 170 -16.48 -14.18 3.66
C GLU A 170 -16.45 -13.94 5.17
N GLU A 171 -15.60 -14.66 5.90
CA GLU A 171 -15.39 -14.48 7.35
C GLU A 171 -14.80 -13.08 7.68
N SER A 172 -13.88 -12.61 6.83
CA SER A 172 -13.33 -11.25 6.92
C SER A 172 -14.40 -10.18 6.66
N LEU A 173 -15.39 -10.44 5.80
CA LEU A 173 -16.50 -9.52 5.54
C LEU A 173 -17.54 -9.52 6.67
N LEU A 174 -17.74 -10.65 7.35
CA LEU A 174 -18.66 -10.75 8.48
C LEU A 174 -18.22 -9.86 9.65
N SER A 175 -16.91 -9.83 9.93
CA SER A 175 -16.29 -9.02 10.99
C SER A 175 -16.04 -7.54 10.62
N CYS A 176 -16.20 -7.16 9.34
CA CYS A 176 -15.97 -5.78 8.89
C CYS A 176 -17.00 -4.79 9.45
N GLN A 177 -16.50 -3.61 9.82
CA GLN A 177 -17.32 -2.46 10.18
C GLN A 177 -18.06 -1.91 8.93
N PRO A 178 -19.28 -1.37 9.09
CA PRO A 178 -20.02 -0.75 7.98
C PRO A 178 -19.39 0.59 7.57
N LEU A 179 -19.53 0.96 6.29
CA LEU A 179 -18.98 2.21 5.75
C LEU A 179 -19.44 3.47 6.49
N ARG A 180 -20.66 3.48 7.03
CA ARG A 180 -21.22 4.60 7.81
C ARG A 180 -20.32 5.05 8.97
N ASN A 181 -19.51 4.14 9.53
CA ASN A 181 -18.58 4.45 10.61
C ASN A 181 -17.36 5.26 10.13
N PHE A 182 -17.13 5.36 8.82
CA PHE A 182 -16.02 6.07 8.18
C PHE A 182 -16.46 7.29 7.37
N LEU A 183 -17.76 7.59 7.34
CA LEU A 183 -18.29 8.79 6.69
C LEU A 183 -18.11 10.00 7.62
N GLU A 184 -17.76 11.16 7.05
CA GLU A 184 -17.61 12.41 7.82
C GLU A 184 -18.93 12.90 8.43
N ARG A 185 -20.08 12.47 7.88
CA ARG A 185 -21.43 12.79 8.37
C ARG A 185 -22.30 11.54 8.42
N SER A 186 -23.13 11.45 9.45
CA SER A 186 -24.14 10.40 9.56
C SER A 186 -25.29 10.67 8.58
N VAL A 187 -25.69 9.65 7.82
CA VAL A 187 -26.75 9.75 6.80
C VAL A 187 -28.11 10.12 7.41
N SER A 188 -28.28 9.96 8.72
CA SER A 188 -29.45 10.36 9.50
C SER A 188 -29.70 11.87 9.55
N GLU A 189 -28.76 12.72 9.10
CA GLU A 189 -28.98 14.17 8.99
C GLU A 189 -29.54 14.61 7.62
N ILE A 190 -29.71 13.67 6.67
CA ILE A 190 -30.32 13.94 5.37
C ILE A 190 -31.82 13.71 5.52
N ASP A 191 -32.48 14.60 6.26
CA ASP A 191 -33.94 14.63 6.36
C ASP A 191 -34.54 14.91 4.98
N TYR A 192 -35.34 13.96 4.49
CA TYR A 192 -36.35 14.21 3.47
C TYR A 192 -37.54 14.92 4.13
N GLU A 193 -37.39 16.17 4.57
CA GLU A 193 -38.54 17.06 4.79
C GLU A 193 -38.14 18.52 5.03
N ASP A 194 -38.91 19.36 4.33
CA ASP A 194 -39.18 20.79 4.45
C ASP A 194 -38.09 21.84 4.18
N ALA A 195 -38.46 22.76 3.28
CA ALA A 195 -37.61 23.79 2.68
C ALA A 195 -37.92 25.15 3.32
N CYS A 196 -37.38 25.43 4.50
CA CYS A 196 -37.63 26.72 5.15
C CYS A 196 -36.55 27.22 6.15
N ASP A 197 -35.36 26.61 6.21
CA ASP A 197 -34.27 27.10 7.08
C ASP A 197 -33.00 27.48 6.30
N ASP A 198 -32.63 28.76 6.36
CA ASP A 198 -31.53 29.41 5.62
C ASP A 198 -30.14 28.83 5.98
N LYS A 199 -30.02 28.17 7.14
CA LYS A 199 -28.80 27.45 7.54
C LYS A 199 -28.58 26.14 6.76
N LYS A 200 -29.66 25.46 6.35
CA LYS A 200 -29.60 24.21 5.55
C LYS A 200 -29.21 24.45 4.08
N VAL A 201 -29.41 25.67 3.55
CA VAL A 201 -29.07 26.04 2.16
C VAL A 201 -27.56 26.05 1.92
N LYS A 202 -26.78 26.52 2.91
CA LYS A 202 -25.32 26.51 2.83
C LYS A 202 -24.76 25.08 2.87
N GLU A 203 -25.38 24.19 3.64
CA GLU A 203 -24.95 22.78 3.76
C GLU A 203 -25.30 21.91 2.54
N ARG A 204 -26.45 22.13 1.89
CA ARG A 204 -26.76 21.49 0.60
C ARG A 204 -25.74 21.87 -0.49
N SER A 205 -25.19 23.08 -0.42
CA SER A 205 -24.17 23.55 -1.36
C SER A 205 -22.83 22.80 -1.22
N ASP A 206 -22.53 22.24 -0.04
CA ASP A 206 -21.31 21.47 0.21
C ASP A 206 -21.44 20.00 -0.23
N LEU A 207 -22.59 19.37 -0.01
CA LEU A 207 -22.87 18.01 -0.49
C LEU A 207 -22.96 17.95 -2.02
N GLY A 208 -23.46 19.02 -2.66
CA GLY A 208 -23.47 19.14 -4.12
C GLY A 208 -22.09 18.99 -4.76
N LYS A 209 -21.01 19.31 -4.02
CA LYS A 209 -19.62 19.16 -4.48
C LYS A 209 -19.19 17.70 -4.66
N PHE A 210 -19.82 16.78 -3.95
CA PHE A 210 -19.49 15.35 -3.98
C PHE A 210 -20.47 14.54 -4.85
N SER A 211 -21.51 15.18 -5.39
CA SER A 211 -22.44 14.54 -6.32
C SER A 211 -21.76 14.22 -7.65
N VAL A 212 -22.01 13.05 -8.24
CA VAL A 212 -21.52 12.77 -9.59
C VAL A 212 -22.41 13.44 -10.63
N PRO A 213 -21.83 14.13 -11.61
CA PRO A 213 -22.54 14.67 -12.75
C PRO A 213 -23.34 13.61 -13.51
N HIS A 214 -24.58 13.92 -13.88
CA HIS A 214 -25.43 13.04 -14.69
C HIS A 214 -24.74 12.51 -15.95
N SER A 215 -23.94 13.35 -16.63
CA SER A 215 -23.18 12.96 -17.81
C SER A 215 -22.20 11.81 -17.59
N LEU A 216 -21.66 11.65 -16.38
CA LEU A 216 -20.80 10.52 -16.02
C LEU A 216 -21.62 9.28 -15.64
N ILE A 217 -22.79 9.47 -15.00
CA ILE A 217 -23.71 8.37 -14.68
C ILE A 217 -24.25 7.74 -15.96
N ASP A 218 -24.69 8.55 -16.91
CA ASP A 218 -25.24 8.07 -18.19
C ASP A 218 -24.18 7.29 -18.99
N ARG A 219 -22.94 7.78 -18.97
CA ARG A 219 -21.84 7.19 -19.74
C ARG A 219 -21.24 5.96 -19.07
N TRP A 220 -21.09 5.96 -17.74
CA TRP A 220 -20.27 4.99 -17.02
C TRP A 220 -20.93 4.35 -15.81
N GLY A 221 -22.18 4.69 -15.50
CA GLY A 221 -22.88 4.21 -14.29
C GLY A 221 -22.91 2.69 -14.17
N LYS A 222 -23.02 1.96 -15.29
CA LYS A 222 -22.97 0.48 -15.32
C LYS A 222 -21.62 -0.11 -14.88
N ALA A 223 -20.54 0.66 -14.94
CA ALA A 223 -19.20 0.25 -14.54
C ALA A 223 -18.81 0.75 -13.14
N MET A 224 -19.70 1.46 -12.44
CA MET A 224 -19.46 1.97 -11.09
C MET A 224 -19.77 0.90 -10.05
N ASP A 225 -18.84 0.68 -9.13
CA ASP A 225 -19.11 0.00 -7.85
C ASP A 225 -19.89 0.95 -6.93
N ILE A 226 -21.21 0.76 -6.82
CA ILE A 226 -22.08 1.57 -5.96
C ILE A 226 -22.26 0.87 -4.62
N VAL A 227 -21.89 1.57 -3.54
CA VAL A 227 -21.97 1.07 -2.16
C VAL A 227 -22.89 1.95 -1.31
N TYR A 228 -23.41 1.36 -0.23
CA TYR A 228 -24.33 2.01 0.70
C TYR A 228 -23.67 2.17 2.08
N PRO A 229 -24.21 3.02 2.97
CA PRO A 229 -23.65 3.22 4.32
C PRO A 229 -23.52 1.92 5.12
N ASP A 230 -24.39 0.94 4.87
CA ASP A 230 -24.36 -0.36 5.54
C ASP A 230 -23.47 -1.39 4.83
N SER A 231 -22.93 -1.07 3.66
CA SER A 231 -21.98 -1.93 2.97
C SER A 231 -20.73 -2.14 3.84
N LYS A 232 -20.27 -3.39 3.89
CA LYS A 232 -19.05 -3.80 4.64
C LYS A 232 -17.82 -3.91 3.74
N ARG A 233 -17.89 -3.36 2.53
CA ARG A 233 -16.82 -3.37 1.53
C ARG A 233 -17.00 -2.23 0.54
N CYS A 234 -15.89 -1.60 0.16
CA CYS A 234 -15.76 -0.81 -1.06
C CYS A 234 -14.47 -1.19 -1.81
N CYS A 235 -14.43 -0.90 -3.11
CA CYS A 235 -13.26 -1.18 -3.95
C CYS A 235 -12.07 -0.22 -3.73
N CYS A 236 -10.92 -0.57 -4.32
CA CYS A 236 -9.66 0.17 -4.17
C CYS A 236 -9.67 1.52 -4.92
N PHE A 237 -9.49 2.63 -4.21
CA PHE A 237 -9.19 3.94 -4.83
C PHE A 237 -7.83 3.94 -5.57
N LYS A 238 -7.86 4.20 -6.88
CA LYS A 238 -6.66 4.37 -7.73
C LYS A 238 -6.36 5.87 -7.89
N LYS A 239 -5.10 6.25 -8.15
CA LYS A 239 -4.65 7.66 -8.28
C LYS A 239 -5.39 8.48 -9.36
N LEU A 240 -5.93 7.82 -10.38
CA LEU A 240 -6.80 8.45 -11.39
C LEU A 240 -8.09 9.03 -10.79
N LEU A 241 -8.45 8.59 -9.56
CA LEU A 241 -9.47 9.21 -8.71
C LEU A 241 -9.06 10.61 -8.17
N SER A 242 -8.03 11.25 -8.71
CA SER A 242 -7.68 12.65 -8.38
C SER A 242 -7.58 13.57 -9.61
N LEU A 243 -7.55 13.02 -10.82
CA LEU A 243 -7.34 13.78 -12.07
C LEU A 243 -8.65 14.28 -12.71
N TYR A 244 -9.81 13.78 -12.29
CA TYR A 244 -11.09 14.40 -12.60
C TYR A 244 -11.35 15.50 -11.55
N GLN A 245 -10.61 16.61 -11.65
CA GLN A 245 -10.87 17.80 -10.85
C GLN A 245 -12.34 18.22 -11.00
N GLY A 246 -13.13 17.97 -9.95
CA GLY A 246 -14.44 18.57 -9.78
C GLY A 246 -15.42 17.77 -8.94
N HIS A 247 -15.48 16.44 -9.05
CA HIS A 247 -16.61 15.68 -8.49
C HIS A 247 -16.22 14.22 -8.22
N TRP A 248 -16.24 13.78 -6.96
CA TRP A 248 -15.93 12.39 -6.59
C TRP A 248 -17.12 11.71 -5.88
N ILE A 249 -17.71 10.72 -6.55
CA ILE A 249 -18.30 9.53 -5.88
C ILE A 249 -17.21 8.48 -5.76
N LEU A 250 -17.39 7.64 -4.74
CA LEU A 250 -16.81 6.31 -4.59
C LEU A 250 -17.17 5.43 -5.81
N ALA A 251 -16.50 5.62 -6.95
CA ALA A 251 -16.70 4.81 -8.15
C ALA A 251 -15.37 4.14 -8.51
N CYS A 252 -15.25 2.85 -8.21
CA CYS A 252 -14.14 2.06 -8.76
C CYS A 252 -14.55 1.50 -10.11
N TYR A 253 -13.80 1.84 -11.15
CA TYR A 253 -13.89 1.21 -12.46
C TYR A 253 -13.16 -0.14 -12.43
N PHE A 254 -13.79 -1.16 -13.01
CA PHE A 254 -13.12 -2.37 -13.49
C PHE A 254 -12.30 -2.06 -14.75
#